data_AF-A0A3M1KZM8-F1
#
_entry.id   AF-A0A3M1KZM8-F1
#
_cell.length_a   1.000
_cell.length_b   1.000
_cell.length_c   1.000
_cell.angle_alpha   90.00
_cell.angle_beta   90.00
_cell.angle_gamma   90.00
#
_symmetry.space_group_name_H-M   'P 1'
#
loop_
_entity.id
_entity.type
_entity.pdbx_description
1 polymer ?
#
loop_
_entity_poly.entity_id
_entity_poly.type
_entity_poly.pdbx_seq_one_letter_code
_entity_poly.pdbx_strand_id
1 'polypeptide(L)'
;IQAGEHCRSSGRLQAAEVLRPLLQVISETFVPLMCQNERAYVEHRRRGERLFNEAAFDRGRALYDGELMGMPFRSVAKTFQVRTWRDLRVRWQGLTDAERDRLAELLGDVGGALAEPVAPT
;
A
#
# COMPACT_ATOMS: atom_id res chain seq x y z
N ILE A 1 -11.77 10.37 -16.89
CA ILE A 1 -10.88 9.20 -16.69
C ILE A 1 -11.71 7.95 -16.99
N GLN A 2 -11.65 7.39 -18.21
CA GLN A 2 -12.61 6.35 -18.62
C GLN A 2 -12.03 5.33 -19.62
N ALA A 3 -10.72 5.07 -19.60
CA ALA A 3 -10.12 4.05 -20.49
C ALA A 3 -8.95 3.25 -19.91
N GLY A 4 -8.50 3.47 -18.66
CA GLY A 4 -7.47 2.63 -18.02
C GLY A 4 -6.09 2.57 -18.71
N GLU A 5 -5.92 3.21 -19.87
CA GLU A 5 -4.65 3.32 -20.57
C GLU A 5 -3.79 4.37 -19.86
N HIS A 6 -2.98 3.91 -18.92
CA HIS A 6 -1.79 4.65 -18.54
C HIS A 6 -0.85 4.63 -19.75
N CYS A 7 -0.78 5.75 -20.47
CA CYS A 7 0.30 5.99 -21.41
C CYS A 7 1.60 5.67 -20.66
N ARG A 8 2.39 4.71 -21.16
CA ARG A 8 3.70 4.35 -20.60
C ARG A 8 4.67 5.52 -20.81
N SER A 9 4.44 6.61 -20.09
CA SER A 9 5.26 7.81 -20.19
C SER A 9 6.60 7.52 -19.55
N SER A 10 7.66 7.58 -20.35
CA SER A 10 9.07 7.50 -19.93
C SER A 10 9.63 8.87 -19.51
N GLY A 11 8.76 9.83 -19.17
CA GLY A 11 9.17 11.15 -18.74
C GLY A 11 9.92 11.11 -17.42
N ARG A 12 10.93 11.97 -17.27
CA ARG A 12 11.66 12.11 -16.01
C ARG A 12 10.69 12.58 -14.92
N LEU A 13 10.62 11.83 -13.82
CA LEU A 13 9.84 12.24 -12.64
C LEU A 13 10.27 13.66 -12.24
N GLN A 14 9.32 14.59 -12.30
CA GLN A 14 9.43 15.94 -11.75
C GLN A 14 8.27 16.10 -10.78
N ALA A 15 8.52 15.84 -9.50
CA ALA A 15 7.59 16.27 -8.47
C ALA A 15 7.88 17.73 -8.19
N ALA A 16 6.93 18.61 -8.49
CA ALA A 16 7.01 19.98 -8.05
C ALA A 16 6.99 20.00 -6.51
N GLU A 17 7.88 20.77 -5.89
CA GLU A 17 8.00 20.88 -4.42
C GLU A 17 6.66 21.15 -3.73
N VAL A 18 5.73 21.83 -4.42
CA VAL A 18 4.36 22.07 -3.96
C VAL A 18 3.56 20.79 -3.63
N LEU A 19 3.92 19.65 -4.21
CA LEU A 19 3.25 18.36 -3.98
C LEU A 19 3.77 17.64 -2.74
N ARG A 20 4.89 18.07 -2.15
CA ARG A 20 5.52 17.42 -1.00
C ARG A 20 4.56 17.19 0.18
N PRO A 21 3.72 18.17 0.61
CA PRO A 21 2.79 17.94 1.72
C PRO A 21 1.74 16.86 1.40
N LEU A 22 1.24 16.83 0.16
CA LEU A 22 0.28 15.80 -0.27
C LEU A 22 0.93 14.41 -0.26
N LEU A 23 2.15 14.32 -0.79
CA LEU A 23 2.92 13.08 -0.80
C LEU A 23 3.22 12.59 0.61
N GLN A 24 3.54 13.49 1.54
CA GLN A 24 3.74 13.15 2.95
C GLN A 24 2.45 12.58 3.58
N VAL A 25 1.30 13.21 3.37
CA VAL A 25 0.02 12.66 3.88
C VAL A 25 -0.26 11.27 3.30
N ILE A 26 0.03 11.06 2.02
CA ILE A 26 -0.12 9.73 1.38
C ILE A 26 0.86 8.74 2.04
N SER A 27 2.12 9.10 2.23
CA SER A 27 3.12 8.29 2.92
C SER A 27 2.67 7.89 4.34
N GLU A 28 2.14 8.83 5.09
CA GLU A 28 1.70 8.66 6.47
C GLU A 28 0.38 7.88 6.62
N THR A 29 -0.46 7.86 5.58
CA THR A 29 -1.79 7.21 5.64
C THR A 29 -1.87 5.94 4.79
N PHE A 30 -1.54 6.03 3.51
CA PHE A 30 -1.69 4.93 2.57
C PHE A 30 -0.73 3.78 2.86
N VAL A 31 0.57 4.06 3.06
CA VAL A 31 1.58 3.02 3.26
C VAL A 31 1.28 2.19 4.53
N PRO A 32 1.08 2.79 5.72
CA PRO A 32 0.75 2.04 6.93
C PRO A 32 -0.56 1.27 6.80
N LEU A 33 -1.59 1.85 6.15
CA LEU A 33 -2.86 1.17 5.93
C LEU A 33 -2.68 -0.09 5.09
N MET A 34 -1.91 0.00 4.00
CA MET A 34 -1.65 -1.12 3.10
C MET A 34 -0.85 -2.23 3.78
N CYS A 35 0.16 -1.90 4.59
CA CYS A 35 0.90 -2.90 5.38
C CYS A 35 0.01 -3.62 6.39
N GLN A 36 -0.85 -2.88 7.10
CA GLN A 36 -1.75 -3.46 8.08
C GLN A 36 -2.79 -4.39 7.43
N ASN A 37 -3.35 -3.98 6.29
CA ASN A 37 -4.26 -4.80 5.50
C ASN A 37 -3.56 -6.06 4.91
N GLU A 38 -2.38 -5.87 4.33
CA GLU A 38 -1.25 -6.82 4.20
C GLU A 38 -1.30 -7.98 5.19
N ARG A 39 -0.86 -7.63 6.39
CA ARG A 39 -0.66 -8.52 7.53
C ARG A 39 -1.96 -9.23 7.92
N ALA A 40 -3.06 -8.48 8.00
CA ALA A 40 -4.37 -9.03 8.34
C ALA A 40 -4.82 -10.08 7.33
N TYR A 41 -4.67 -9.81 6.03
CA TYR A 41 -4.99 -10.77 4.98
C TYR A 41 -4.16 -12.06 5.12
N VAL A 42 -2.84 -11.94 5.26
CA VAL A 42 -1.96 -13.11 5.39
C VAL A 42 -2.32 -13.94 6.62
N GLU A 43 -2.58 -13.30 7.75
CA GLU A 43 -2.95 -13.96 9.00
C GLU A 43 -4.30 -14.71 8.87
N HIS A 44 -5.33 -14.06 8.34
CA HIS A 44 -6.63 -14.68 8.12
C HIS A 44 -6.55 -15.84 7.13
N ARG A 45 -5.78 -15.71 6.04
CA ARG A 45 -5.53 -16.81 5.09
C ARG A 45 -4.84 -17.99 5.75
N ARG A 46 -3.83 -17.77 6.59
CA ARG A 46 -3.14 -18.82 7.35
C ARG A 46 -4.09 -19.57 8.30
N ARG A 47 -5.13 -18.89 8.79
CA ARG A 47 -6.19 -19.48 9.63
C ARG A 47 -7.31 -20.16 8.82
N GLY A 48 -7.18 -20.26 7.50
CA GLY A 48 -8.16 -20.92 6.62
C GLY A 48 -9.31 -20.02 6.16
N GLU A 49 -9.26 -18.70 6.43
CA GLU A 49 -10.26 -17.76 5.93
C GLU A 49 -10.22 -17.68 4.39
N ARG A 50 -11.41 -17.61 3.80
CA ARG A 50 -11.64 -17.52 2.35
C ARG A 50 -12.54 -16.35 1.97
N LEU A 51 -13.23 -15.74 2.93
CA LEU A 51 -14.11 -14.60 2.74
C LEU A 51 -13.38 -13.32 3.16
N PHE A 52 -13.40 -12.32 2.28
CA PHE A 52 -12.73 -11.03 2.47
C PHE A 52 -13.59 -9.89 1.90
N ASN A 53 -13.13 -8.65 2.01
CA ASN A 53 -13.84 -7.46 1.51
C ASN A 53 -15.24 -7.30 2.17
N GLU A 54 -16.16 -6.64 1.46
CA GLU A 54 -17.52 -6.34 1.91
C GLU A 54 -18.29 -7.58 2.37
N ALA A 55 -18.22 -8.69 1.64
CA ALA A 55 -18.89 -9.93 2.02
C ALA A 55 -18.43 -10.50 3.38
N ALA A 56 -17.17 -10.25 3.77
CA ALA A 56 -16.68 -10.61 5.10
C ALA A 56 -17.06 -9.58 6.16
N PHE A 57 -17.07 -8.30 5.80
CA PHE A 57 -17.50 -7.21 6.69
C PHE A 57 -18.93 -7.42 7.16
N ASP A 58 -19.86 -7.71 6.24
CA ASP A 58 -21.28 -7.94 6.54
C ASP A 58 -21.50 -9.12 7.50
N ARG A 59 -20.53 -10.03 7.58
CA ARG A 59 -20.57 -11.22 8.42
C ARG A 59 -19.66 -11.14 9.65
N GLY A 60 -19.03 -9.99 9.88
CA GLY A 60 -18.07 -9.81 10.97
C GLY A 60 -16.84 -10.70 10.89
N ARG A 61 -16.43 -11.10 9.68
CA ARG A 61 -15.29 -11.99 9.41
C ARG A 61 -14.11 -11.23 8.85
N ALA A 62 -12.92 -11.82 8.92
CA ALA A 62 -11.67 -11.23 8.45
C ALA A 62 -11.42 -9.80 8.95
N LEU A 63 -11.96 -9.45 10.13
CA LEU A 63 -11.79 -8.15 10.73
C LEU A 63 -10.39 -8.02 11.34
N TYR A 64 -9.87 -6.81 11.36
CA TYR A 64 -8.65 -6.46 12.06
C TYR A 64 -8.77 -5.07 12.67
N ASP A 65 -8.08 -4.90 13.79
CA ASP A 65 -7.85 -3.60 14.42
C ASP A 65 -6.51 -3.05 13.94
N GLY A 66 -6.47 -1.75 13.73
CA GLY A 66 -5.29 -1.05 13.26
C GLY A 66 -5.21 0.35 13.84
N GLU A 67 -4.12 1.03 13.51
CA GLU A 67 -3.88 2.42 13.92
C GLU A 67 -3.39 3.22 12.72
N LEU A 68 -3.90 4.42 12.55
CA LEU A 68 -3.44 5.34 11.53
C LEU A 68 -3.27 6.73 12.14
N MET A 69 -2.05 7.28 12.08
CA MET A 69 -1.75 8.60 12.68
C MET A 69 -2.15 8.70 14.17
N GLY A 70 -1.91 7.65 14.95
CA GLY A 70 -2.32 7.59 16.36
C GLY A 70 -3.81 7.32 16.60
N MET A 71 -4.61 7.22 15.54
CA MET A 71 -6.06 7.00 15.64
C MET A 71 -6.39 5.52 15.42
N PRO A 72 -7.04 4.85 16.38
CA PRO A 72 -7.44 3.46 16.20
C PRO A 72 -8.57 3.34 15.17
N PHE A 73 -8.57 2.25 14.41
CA PHE A 73 -9.66 1.89 13.51
C PHE A 73 -9.89 0.38 13.50
N ARG A 74 -11.07 -0.03 13.07
CA ARG A 74 -11.40 -1.42 12.75
C ARG A 74 -11.86 -1.51 11.31
N SER A 75 -11.37 -2.52 10.59
CA SER A 75 -11.72 -2.75 9.18
C SER A 75 -11.75 -4.25 8.87
N VAL A 76 -12.20 -4.58 7.67
CA VAL A 76 -12.10 -5.92 7.08
C VAL A 76 -10.86 -6.00 6.20
N ALA A 77 -10.16 -7.14 6.19
CA ALA A 77 -9.07 -7.39 5.26
C ALA A 77 -9.58 -7.37 3.81
N LYS A 78 -8.97 -6.55 2.96
CA LYS A 78 -9.38 -6.29 1.58
C LYS A 78 -8.36 -6.83 0.59
N THR A 79 -8.79 -7.79 -0.25
CA THR A 79 -7.92 -8.48 -1.21
C THR A 79 -7.48 -7.60 -2.37
N PHE A 80 -8.33 -6.67 -2.81
CA PHE A 80 -7.95 -5.73 -3.88
C PHE A 80 -6.82 -4.80 -3.42
N GLN A 81 -6.84 -4.36 -2.15
CA GLN A 81 -5.77 -3.56 -1.57
C GLN A 81 -4.46 -4.36 -1.47
N VAL A 82 -4.51 -5.64 -1.06
CA VAL A 82 -3.35 -6.53 -1.04
C VAL A 82 -2.71 -6.61 -2.43
N ARG A 83 -3.52 -6.83 -3.48
CA ARG A 83 -3.01 -6.91 -4.86
C ARG A 83 -2.31 -5.61 -5.27
N THR A 84 -2.97 -4.48 -5.10
CA THR A 84 -2.39 -3.17 -5.43
C THR A 84 -1.09 -2.92 -4.65
N TRP A 85 -1.06 -3.27 -3.36
CA TRP A 85 0.11 -3.09 -2.52
C TRP A 85 1.30 -3.95 -2.98
N ARG A 86 1.07 -5.23 -3.29
CA ARG A 86 2.10 -6.12 -3.83
C ARG A 86 2.64 -5.64 -5.18
N ASP A 87 1.76 -5.20 -6.07
CA ASP A 87 2.16 -4.64 -7.36
C ASP A 87 3.05 -3.39 -7.19
N LEU A 88 2.73 -2.52 -6.22
CA LEU A 88 3.56 -1.36 -5.89
C LEU A 88 4.93 -1.76 -5.33
N ARG A 89 4.97 -2.75 -4.42
CA ARG A 89 6.24 -3.26 -3.84
C ARG A 89 7.13 -3.89 -4.91
N VAL A 90 6.58 -4.65 -5.84
CA VAL A 90 7.32 -5.19 -6.98
C VAL A 90 7.91 -4.07 -7.84
N ARG A 91 7.13 -3.03 -8.13
CA ARG A 91 7.63 -1.85 -8.89
C ARG A 91 8.73 -1.12 -8.12
N TRP A 92 8.58 -0.94 -6.81
CA TRP A 92 9.60 -0.34 -5.94
C TRP A 92 10.91 -1.13 -5.94
N GLN A 93 10.83 -2.46 -5.86
CA GLN A 93 12.00 -3.35 -5.94
C GLN A 93 12.67 -3.28 -7.31
N GLY A 94 11.91 -3.03 -8.37
CA GLY A 94 12.43 -2.85 -9.73
C GLY A 94 13.12 -1.50 -9.99
N LEU A 95 13.05 -0.55 -9.05
CA LEU A 95 13.77 0.72 -9.16
C LEU A 95 15.27 0.53 -8.94
N THR A 96 16.07 1.42 -9.52
CA THR A 96 17.48 1.59 -9.16
C THR A 96 17.62 2.28 -7.80
N ASP A 97 18.80 2.18 -7.17
CA ASP A 97 19.07 2.91 -5.92
C ASP A 97 18.88 4.42 -6.10
N ALA A 98 19.38 4.99 -7.21
CA ALA A 98 19.23 6.41 -7.51
C ALA A 98 17.75 6.85 -7.66
N GLU A 99 16.89 5.98 -8.19
CA GLU A 99 15.45 6.27 -8.28
C GLU A 99 14.76 6.17 -6.92
N ARG A 100 15.16 5.21 -6.08
CA ARG A 100 14.66 5.10 -4.70
C ARG A 100 15.08 6.29 -3.86
N ASP A 101 16.34 6.71 -3.95
CA ASP A 101 16.85 7.89 -3.23
C ASP A 101 16.06 9.14 -3.61
N ARG A 102 15.83 9.34 -4.91
CA ARG A 102 15.05 10.47 -5.41
C ARG A 102 13.58 10.44 -4.97
N LEU A 103 13.00 9.26 -4.82
CA LEU A 103 11.65 9.12 -4.27
C LEU A 103 11.63 9.33 -2.76
N ALA A 104 12.64 8.85 -2.02
CA ALA A 104 12.77 9.07 -0.59
C ALA A 104 12.90 10.57 -0.27
N GLU A 105 13.64 11.32 -1.08
CA GLU A 105 13.70 12.79 -0.99
C GLU A 105 12.33 13.46 -1.11
N LEU A 106 11.37 12.86 -1.83
CA LEU A 106 10.04 13.43 -2.07
C LEU A 106 8.98 12.93 -1.09
N LEU A 107 9.06 11.65 -0.72
CA LEU A 107 8.05 10.95 0.07
C LEU A 107 8.38 10.94 1.58
N GLY A 108 9.60 11.28 1.96
CA GLY A 108 10.13 11.06 3.32
C GLY A 108 10.49 9.59 3.55
N ASP A 109 10.60 9.18 4.82
CA ASP A 109 10.94 7.81 5.20
C ASP A 109 9.74 6.85 5.01
N VAL A 110 9.49 6.45 3.76
CA VAL A 110 8.58 5.35 3.38
C VAL A 110 9.33 4.09 2.97
N GLY A 111 10.66 4.18 2.86
CA GLY A 111 11.50 3.13 2.29
C GLY A 111 11.43 1.82 3.07
N GLY A 112 11.32 1.88 4.40
CA GLY A 112 11.28 0.70 5.25
C GLY A 112 10.12 -0.27 4.93
N ALA A 113 8.90 0.26 4.76
CA ALA A 113 7.71 -0.55 4.50
C ALA A 113 7.65 -1.13 3.08
N LEU A 114 8.17 -0.39 2.10
CA LEU A 114 8.21 -0.82 0.70
C LEU A 114 9.37 -1.80 0.39
N ALA A 115 10.43 -1.77 1.20
CA ALA A 115 11.63 -2.59 1.04
C ALA A 115 11.48 -4.05 1.54
N GLU A 116 10.45 -4.36 2.33
CA GLU A 116 10.22 -5.74 2.77
C GLU A 116 10.09 -6.70 1.56
N PRO A 117 10.38 -8.00 1.69
CA PRO A 117 10.12 -8.99 0.66
C PRO A 117 8.60 -9.25 0.49
N VAL A 118 8.12 -9.28 -0.76
CA VAL A 118 6.72 -9.55 -1.06
C VAL A 118 6.43 -11.02 -0.80
N ALA A 119 5.47 -11.31 0.09
CA ALA A 119 5.08 -12.69 0.37
C ALA A 119 4.48 -13.36 -0.89
N PRO A 120 4.76 -14.66 -1.13
CA PRO A 120 4.17 -15.38 -2.25
C PRO A 120 2.63 -15.39 -2.18
N THR A 121 2.01 -15.58 -3.34
CA THR A 121 0.55 -15.41 -3.53
C THR A 121 -0.25 -16.53 -2.91
#